data_AF-A0A8U0IF02-F1
#
_entry.id   AF-A0A8U0IF02-F1
#
_cell.length_a   1.000
_cell.length_b   1.000
_cell.length_c   1.000
_cell.angle_alpha   90.00
_cell.angle_beta   90.00
_cell.angle_gamma   90.00
#
_symmetry.space_group_name_H-M   'P 1'
#
loop_
_entity.id
_entity.type
_entity.pdbx_description
1 polymer ?
#
loop_
_entity_poly.entity_id
_entity_poly.type
_entity_poly.pdbx_seq_one_letter_code
_entity_poly.pdbx_strand_id
1 'polypeptide(L)' 'MRDLLGPTSLNLAALAVVAAVLGVAYVASSPLVRYGAWLVAFAVWMAWFVVVAREWISRADF' A
#
# COMPACT_ATOMS: atom_id res chain seq x y z
N MET A 1 -7.80 -5.86 -24.82
CA MET A 1 -6.62 -5.06 -24.41
C MET A 1 -6.97 -3.85 -23.52
N ARG A 2 -8.22 -3.69 -23.04
CA ARG A 2 -8.59 -2.61 -22.09
C ARG A 2 -8.69 -3.09 -20.63
N ASP A 3 -8.54 -4.39 -20.39
CA ASP A 3 -8.78 -5.02 -19.08
C ASP A 3 -7.51 -5.27 -18.24
N LEU A 4 -6.32 -4.93 -18.76
CA LEU A 4 -5.05 -5.07 -18.02
C LEU A 4 -4.81 -3.91 -17.01
N LEU A 5 -5.76 -2.98 -16.90
CA LEU A 5 -5.66 -1.75 -16.09
C LEU A 5 -6.91 -1.51 -15.22
N GLY A 6 -7.51 -2.57 -14.65
CA GLY A 6 -8.47 -2.39 -13.54
C GLY A 6 -7.75 -2.34 -12.18
N PRO A 7 -8.28 -1.64 -11.17
CA PRO A 7 -8.46 -0.19 -11.05
C PRO A 7 -7.11 0.53 -10.84
N THR A 8 -6.82 1.52 -11.68
CA THR A 8 -5.58 2.33 -11.68
C THR A 8 -5.18 2.91 -10.32
N SER A 9 -6.14 3.15 -9.42
CA SER A 9 -5.92 3.69 -8.08
C SER A 9 -5.18 2.75 -7.12
N LEU A 10 -5.42 1.43 -7.19
CA LEU A 10 -4.72 0.44 -6.36
C LEU A 10 -3.25 0.28 -6.77
N ASN A 11 -2.98 0.31 -8.08
CA ASN A 11 -1.62 0.28 -8.60
C ASN A 11 -0.87 1.58 -8.28
N LEU A 12 -1.55 2.73 -8.39
CA LEU A 12 -0.99 4.02 -7.96
C LEU A 12 -0.74 4.07 -6.45
N ALA A 13 -1.62 3.49 -5.64
CA ALA A 13 -1.43 3.37 -4.20
C ALA A 13 -0.22 2.48 -3.88
N ALA A 14 -0.10 1.32 -4.54
CA ALA A 14 1.07 0.44 -4.37
C ALA A 14 2.38 1.13 -4.78
N LEU A 15 2.38 1.87 -5.88
CA LEU A 15 3.54 2.62 -6.35
C LEU A 15 3.91 3.76 -5.37
N ALA A 16 2.90 4.49 -4.87
CA ALA A 16 3.09 5.54 -3.87
C ALA A 16 3.64 4.98 -2.54
N VAL A 17 3.21 3.78 -2.14
CA VAL A 17 3.74 3.06 -0.97
C VAL A 17 5.20 2.72 -1.16
N VAL A 18 5.55 2.07 -2.27
CA VAL A 18 6.93 1.68 -2.55
C VAL A 18 7.84 2.91 -2.57
N ALA A 19 7.42 3.99 -3.23
CA ALA A 19 8.16 5.24 -3.28
C ALA A 19 8.32 5.88 -1.90
N ALA A 20 7.27 5.88 -1.07
CA ALA A 20 7.31 6.42 0.29
C ALA A 20 8.22 5.59 1.21
N VAL A 21 8.13 4.26 1.16
CA VAL A 21 8.99 3.35 1.96
C VAL A 21 10.47 3.55 1.61
N LEU A 22 10.80 3.61 0.31
CA LEU A 22 12.16 3.86 -0.15
C LEU A 22 12.65 5.26 0.24
N GLY A 23 11.79 6.27 0.09
CA GLY A 23 12.10 7.65 0.47
C GLY A 23 12.40 7.81 1.96
N VAL A 24 11.64 7.14 2.83
CA VAL A 24 11.87 7.23 4.29
C VAL A 24 13.08 6.38 4.72
N ALA A 25 13.26 5.19 4.13
CA ALA A 25 14.44 4.35 4.41
C ALA A 25 15.76 5.05 4.04
N TYR A 26 15.75 5.85 2.97
CA TYR A 26 16.92 6.59 2.51
C TYR A 26 17.35 7.72 3.48
N VAL A 27 16.42 8.26 4.28
CA VAL A 27 16.67 9.47 5.09
C VAL A 27 16.87 9.17 6.58
N ALA A 28 16.65 7.93 7.04
CA ALA A 28 16.56 7.62 8.47
C ALA A 28 17.88 7.19 9.12
N SER A 29 18.50 8.08 9.91
CA SER A 29 19.59 7.79 10.87
C SER A 29 19.12 7.67 12.33
N SER A 30 17.91 8.14 12.66
CA SER A 30 17.33 8.14 14.01
C SER A 30 16.40 6.93 14.24
N PRO A 31 16.50 6.24 15.39
CA PRO A 31 15.64 5.08 15.72
C PRO A 31 14.14 5.37 15.69
N LEU A 32 13.74 6.57 16.15
CA LEU A 32 12.34 7.03 16.16
C LEU A 32 11.79 7.19 14.75
N VAL A 33 12.58 7.76 13.85
CA VAL A 33 12.20 7.95 12.44
C VAL A 33 12.03 6.59 11.75
N ARG A 34 12.93 5.65 12.04
CA ARG A 34 12.83 4.28 11.50
C ARG A 34 11.58 3.56 11.99
N TYR A 35 11.22 3.70 13.26
CA TYR A 35 9.99 3.12 13.80
C TYR A 35 8.74 3.74 13.16
N GLY A 36 8.69 5.06 13.05
CA GLY A 36 7.60 5.77 12.36
C GLY A 36 7.47 5.35 10.89
N ALA A 37 8.59 5.15 10.19
CA ALA A 37 8.62 4.66 8.81
C ALA A 37 7.92 3.30 8.67
N TRP A 38 8.29 2.35 9.54
CA TRP A 38 7.70 1.02 9.55
C TRP A 38 6.21 1.06 9.92
N LEU A 39 5.81 1.92 10.85
CA LEU A 39 4.41 2.07 11.24
C LEU A 39 3.56 2.59 10.08
N VAL A 40 4.07 3.58 9.34
CA VAL A 40 3.41 4.12 8.14
C VAL A 40 3.35 3.05 7.04
N ALA A 41 4.45 2.34 6.77
CA ALA A 41 4.47 1.25 5.79
C ALA A 41 3.42 0.18 6.11
N PHE A 42 3.33 -0.23 7.39
CA PHE A 42 2.34 -1.18 7.87
C PHE A 42 0.91 -0.65 7.70
N ALA A 43 0.64 0.60 8.09
CA ALA A 43 -0.69 1.18 7.98
C ALA A 43 -1.18 1.25 6.53
N VAL A 44 -0.31 1.63 5.58
CA VAL A 44 -0.72 1.65 4.17
C VAL A 44 -0.91 0.25 3.60
N TRP A 45 -0.06 -0.71 3.98
CA TRP A 45 -0.26 -2.11 3.61
C TRP A 45 -1.61 -2.64 4.12
N MET A 46 -1.97 -2.34 5.38
CA MET A 46 -3.27 -2.69 5.94
C MET A 46 -4.44 -2.05 5.20
N ALA A 47 -4.34 -0.76 4.84
CA ALA A 47 -5.37 -0.07 4.09
C ALA A 47 -5.59 -0.71 2.70
N TRP A 48 -4.50 -1.03 2.00
CA TRP A 48 -4.57 -1.74 0.72
C TRP A 48 -5.20 -3.13 0.88
N PHE A 49 -4.74 -3.90 1.87
CA PHE A 49 -5.25 -5.24 2.15
C PHE A 49 -6.77 -5.23 2.41
N VAL A 50 -7.27 -4.28 3.21
CA VAL A 50 -8.70 -4.15 3.51
C VAL A 50 -9.51 -3.83 2.26
N VAL A 51 -9.03 -2.93 1.39
CA VAL A 51 -9.72 -2.60 0.14
C VAL A 51 -9.79 -3.82 -0.78
N VAL A 52 -8.67 -4.52 -0.96
CA VAL A 52 -8.62 -5.72 -1.81
C VAL A 52 -9.48 -6.84 -1.24
N ALA A 53 -9.41 -7.09 0.07
CA ALA A 53 -10.24 -8.09 0.74
C ALA A 53 -11.73 -7.78 0.59
N ARG A 54 -12.13 -6.51 0.78
CA ARG A 54 -13.51 -6.06 0.57
C ARG A 54 -13.99 -6.35 -0.85
N GLU A 55 -13.18 -5.98 -1.85
CA GLU A 55 -13.51 -6.21 -3.27
C GLU A 55 -13.64 -7.70 -3.59
N TRP A 56 -12.80 -8.53 -2.98
CA TRP A 56 -12.84 -9.98 -3.16
C TRP A 56 -14.11 -10.58 -2.55
N ILE A 57 -14.45 -10.18 -1.32
CA ILE A 57 -15.67 -10.61 -0.62
C ILE A 57 -16.93 -10.16 -1.36
N SER A 58 -16.97 -8.93 -1.89
CA SER A 58 -18.16 -8.43 -2.60
C SER A 58 -18.44 -9.14 -3.92
N ARG A 59 -17.46 -9.87 -4.45
CA ARG A 59 -17.57 -10.68 -5.68
C ARG A 59 -17.74 -12.16 -5.39
N ALA A 60 -17.71 -12.56 -4.12
CA ALA A 60 -17.91 -13.94 -3.74
C ALA A 60 -19.41 -14.24 -3.72
N ASP A 61 -19.83 -15.19 -4.55
CA ASP A 61 -21.21 -15.69 -4.60
C ASP A 61 -21.39 -16.70 -3.45
N PHE A 62 -21.95 -16.24 -2.33
CA PHE A 62 -22.35 -17.11 -1.20
C PHE A 62 -23.85 -17.42 -1.24
#